data_AF-A0A5B8URQ5-F1
#
_entry.id   AF-A0A5B8URQ5-F1
#
_cell.length_a   1.000
_cell.length_b   1.000
_cell.length_c   1.000
_cell.angle_alpha   90.00
_cell.angle_beta   90.00
_cell.angle_gamma   90.00
#
_symmetry.space_group_name_H-M   'P 1'
#
loop_
_entity.id
_entity.type
_entity.pdbx_description
1 polymer ?
#
loop_
_entity_poly.entity_id
_entity_poly.type
_entity_poly.pdbx_seq_one_letter_code
_entity_poly.pdbx_strand_id
1 'polypeptide(L)'
;MNHRLFVAILLLLSVTISSCSKKENPAPFDNDPIATRTLRYLTQKPWKETKLEYQDQSGVWIEKPLATEVAVLTNVFKSDGTYIVYNQNGTINFSGIYDIIGDNTQLALNKSITYDFSILNDSTMQLTLPAQIPYTDPISGNTTTYYGMRQTFVH
;
A
#
# COMPACT_ATOMS: atom_id res chain seq x y z
N MET A 1 2.11 -34.51 4.73
CA MET A 1 1.49 -33.65 3.68
C MET A 1 1.13 -32.34 4.35
N ASN A 2 1.98 -31.31 4.20
CA ASN A 2 1.81 -30.03 4.88
C ASN A 2 0.94 -29.12 4.00
N HIS A 3 -0.36 -29.06 4.30
CA HIS A 3 -1.21 -27.97 3.83
C HIS A 3 -0.92 -26.74 4.69
N ARG A 4 0.03 -25.92 4.23
CA ARG A 4 0.27 -24.59 4.81
C ARG A 4 -0.76 -23.64 4.20
N LEU A 5 -1.70 -23.26 5.06
CA LEU A 5 -2.76 -22.32 4.83
C LEU A 5 -2.17 -20.98 4.38
N PHE A 6 -2.59 -20.53 3.19
CA PHE A 6 -2.23 -19.24 2.60
C PHE A 6 -2.77 -18.11 3.49
N VAL A 7 -1.91 -17.16 3.88
CA VAL A 7 -2.32 -15.98 4.65
C VAL A 7 -2.12 -14.72 3.81
N ALA A 8 -3.23 -13.99 3.72
CA ALA A 8 -3.42 -12.61 3.28
C ALA A 8 -3.05 -12.30 1.83
N ILE A 9 -4.03 -12.44 0.93
CA ILE A 9 -4.52 -11.37 0.05
C ILE A 9 -5.79 -11.92 -0.64
N LEU A 10 -6.83 -11.07 -0.72
CA LEU A 10 -8.08 -11.26 -1.47
C LEU A 10 -9.20 -12.05 -0.78
N LEU A 11 -10.28 -11.35 -0.37
CA LEU A 11 -11.68 -11.62 -0.77
C LEU A 11 -12.68 -10.61 -0.15
N LEU A 12 -13.38 -9.89 -1.05
CA LEU A 12 -14.76 -9.37 -1.02
C LEU A 12 -15.18 -8.30 0.01
N LEU A 13 -15.69 -7.15 -0.48
CA LEU A 13 -17.13 -6.96 -0.75
C LEU A 13 -17.41 -5.67 -1.53
N SER A 14 -18.44 -5.73 -2.38
CA SER A 14 -18.91 -4.68 -3.28
C SER A 14 -19.55 -3.51 -2.52
N VAL A 15 -19.11 -2.28 -2.75
CA VAL A 15 -19.85 -1.06 -2.37
C VAL A 15 -19.80 -0.07 -3.53
N THR A 16 -20.96 0.24 -4.10
CA THR A 16 -21.17 1.37 -5.01
C THR A 16 -21.00 2.67 -4.24
N ILE A 17 -20.06 3.53 -4.65
CA ILE A 17 -19.89 4.86 -4.07
C ILE A 17 -20.52 5.91 -4.99
N SER A 18 -21.46 6.67 -4.42
CA SER A 18 -22.02 7.89 -5.01
C SER A 18 -20.98 9.02 -4.92
N SER A 19 -20.71 9.66 -6.06
CA SER A 19 -19.81 10.81 -6.16
C SER A 19 -20.36 12.07 -5.47
N CYS A 20 -19.44 12.92 -4.97
CA CYS A 20 -19.27 14.35 -5.32
C CYS A 20 -19.01 15.25 -4.08
N SER A 21 -17.92 16.02 -4.08
CA SER A 21 -17.95 17.50 -3.98
C SER A 21 -16.54 18.12 -4.15
N LYS A 22 -16.50 19.43 -4.37
CA LYS A 22 -15.57 20.22 -5.20
C LYS A 22 -14.81 21.27 -4.37
N LYS A 23 -13.50 21.43 -4.66
CA LYS A 23 -12.56 22.58 -4.63
C LYS A 23 -12.63 23.68 -3.54
N GLU A 24 -11.44 24.04 -3.02
CA GLU A 24 -10.95 25.44 -2.88
C GLU A 24 -9.39 25.51 -2.78
N ASN A 25 -8.78 26.62 -3.21
CA ASN A 25 -7.35 26.80 -3.54
C ASN A 25 -6.65 27.84 -2.62
N PRO A 26 -5.34 27.70 -2.32
CA PRO A 26 -4.46 28.88 -2.34
C PRO A 26 -3.08 28.68 -3.02
N ALA A 27 -2.54 29.79 -3.55
CA ALA A 27 -1.38 29.98 -4.44
C ALA A 27 0.02 29.90 -3.76
N PRO A 28 1.14 30.32 -4.42
CA PRO A 28 1.77 29.84 -5.65
C PRO A 28 3.20 29.33 -5.37
N PHE A 29 3.46 28.02 -5.54
CA PHE A 29 4.82 27.46 -5.62
C PHE A 29 4.80 26.33 -6.66
N ASP A 30 5.44 26.63 -7.80
CA ASP A 30 5.72 25.80 -8.98
C ASP A 30 4.54 25.14 -9.71
N ASN A 31 4.47 25.43 -11.01
CA ASN A 31 3.43 25.03 -11.98
C ASN A 31 3.38 23.54 -12.32
N ASP A 32 3.76 22.64 -11.40
CA ASP A 32 3.57 21.22 -11.58
C ASP A 32 2.33 20.78 -10.78
N PRO A 33 1.21 20.38 -11.42
CA PRO A 33 0.04 19.97 -10.68
C PRO A 33 0.44 18.82 -9.73
N ILE A 34 -0.06 18.84 -8.49
CA ILE A 34 0.27 17.88 -7.43
C ILE A 34 0.22 16.42 -7.92
N ALA A 35 -0.68 16.13 -8.87
CA ALA A 35 -0.76 14.84 -9.58
C ALA A 35 0.54 14.42 -10.28
N THR A 36 1.23 15.34 -10.98
CA THR A 36 2.52 15.05 -11.62
C THR A 36 3.61 14.76 -10.59
N ARG A 37 3.61 15.46 -9.44
CA ARG A 37 4.62 15.23 -8.40
C ARG A 37 4.46 13.88 -7.73
N THR A 38 3.24 13.50 -7.35
CA THR A 38 2.93 12.18 -6.80
C THR A 38 3.28 11.08 -7.82
N LEU A 39 2.88 11.26 -9.08
CA LEU A 39 3.22 10.33 -10.15
C LEU A 39 4.73 10.22 -10.36
N ARG A 40 5.47 11.35 -10.32
CA ARG A 40 6.93 11.38 -10.44
C ARG A 40 7.57 10.57 -9.31
N TYR A 41 7.20 10.80 -8.06
CA TYR A 41 7.75 10.04 -6.93
C TYR A 41 7.46 8.54 -7.06
N LEU A 42 6.23 8.15 -7.41
CA LEU A 42 5.89 6.74 -7.56
C LEU A 42 6.68 6.04 -8.68
N THR A 43 6.88 6.72 -9.82
CA THR A 43 7.38 6.10 -11.06
C THR A 43 8.87 6.25 -11.29
N GLN A 44 9.57 7.06 -10.49
CA GLN A 44 10.99 7.36 -10.71
C GLN A 44 11.90 6.14 -10.49
N LYS A 45 11.61 5.31 -9.49
CA LYS A 45 12.42 4.15 -9.10
C LYS A 45 11.56 3.03 -8.51
N PRO A 46 12.06 1.78 -8.45
CA PRO A 46 11.42 0.70 -7.71
C PRO A 46 11.42 0.91 -6.20
N TRP A 47 10.31 0.62 -5.53
CA TRP A 47 10.09 0.77 -4.10
C TRP A 47 10.26 -0.55 -3.36
N LYS A 48 11.31 -0.68 -2.55
CA LYS A 48 11.57 -1.87 -1.74
C LYS A 48 10.95 -1.75 -0.35
N GLU A 49 10.11 -2.71 0.03
CA GLU A 49 9.52 -2.78 1.37
C GLU A 49 10.60 -3.07 2.43
N THR A 50 10.58 -2.30 3.52
CA THR A 50 11.52 -2.43 4.63
C THR A 50 10.85 -2.56 5.98
N LYS A 51 9.56 -2.19 6.10
CA LYS A 51 8.83 -2.26 7.36
C LYS A 51 7.35 -2.55 7.13
N LEU A 52 6.81 -3.42 7.97
CA LEU A 52 5.39 -3.72 8.07
C LEU A 52 4.93 -3.54 9.52
N GLU A 53 3.90 -2.72 9.71
CA GLU A 53 3.33 -2.40 11.01
C GLU A 53 1.82 -2.60 10.98
N TYR A 54 1.27 -3.00 12.12
CA TYR A 54 -0.17 -3.13 12.30
C TYR A 54 -0.63 -2.28 13.46
N GLN A 55 -1.80 -1.68 13.32
CA GLN A 55 -2.40 -0.87 14.37
C GLN A 55 -3.30 -1.74 15.25
N ASP A 56 -3.00 -1.83 16.54
CA ASP A 56 -3.88 -2.52 17.49
C ASP A 56 -5.15 -1.70 17.81
N GLN A 57 -6.05 -2.29 18.61
CA GLN A 57 -7.30 -1.64 19.03
C GLN A 57 -7.10 -0.35 19.82
N SER A 58 -5.92 -0.14 20.41
CA SER A 58 -5.58 1.07 21.16
C SER A 58 -4.98 2.17 20.28
N GLY A 59 -4.78 1.90 18.99
CA GLY A 59 -4.20 2.83 18.03
C GLY A 59 -2.67 2.77 17.96
N VAL A 60 -2.02 1.85 18.68
CA VAL A 60 -0.57 1.70 18.71
C VAL A 60 -0.10 0.89 17.52
N TRP A 61 0.96 1.37 16.85
CA TRP A 61 1.59 0.68 15.73
C TRP A 61 2.62 -0.32 16.25
N ILE A 62 2.44 -1.58 15.85
CA ILE A 62 3.28 -2.71 16.25
C ILE A 62 3.95 -3.26 15.00
N GLU A 63 5.28 -3.24 14.98
CA GLU A 63 6.07 -3.83 13.92
C GLU A 63 5.92 -5.34 13.91
N LYS A 64 5.76 -5.92 12.71
CA LYS A 64 5.74 -7.36 12.49
C LYS A 64 6.91 -7.76 11.62
N PRO A 65 7.47 -8.97 11.84
CA PRO A 65 8.52 -9.47 10.98
C PRO A 65 8.02 -9.54 9.54
N LEU A 66 8.85 -9.07 8.63
CA LEU A 66 8.66 -9.34 7.21
C LEU A 66 8.79 -10.85 7.03
N ALA A 67 7.67 -11.55 6.76
CA ALA A 67 7.66 -12.97 6.47
C ALA A 67 8.68 -13.31 5.37
N THR A 68 9.66 -14.15 5.70
CA THR A 68 10.83 -14.48 4.86
C THR A 68 10.49 -15.09 3.49
N GLU A 69 9.25 -15.51 3.24
CA GLU A 69 8.79 -16.03 1.95
C GLU A 69 7.94 -15.01 1.14
N VAL A 70 7.50 -13.89 1.75
CA VAL A 70 6.54 -12.94 1.14
C VAL A 70 6.97 -11.47 1.22
N ALA A 71 7.86 -11.08 2.12
CA ALA A 71 7.76 -9.73 2.69
C ALA A 71 8.86 -8.73 2.33
N VAL A 72 9.79 -9.08 1.43
CA VAL A 72 10.56 -8.04 0.74
C VAL A 72 9.98 -7.91 -0.66
N LEU A 73 8.97 -7.05 -0.76
CA LEU A 73 8.36 -6.71 -2.02
C LEU A 73 9.09 -5.54 -2.66
N THR A 74 9.35 -5.66 -3.97
CA THR A 74 9.77 -4.52 -4.77
C THR A 74 8.62 -4.11 -5.67
N ASN A 75 8.10 -2.90 -5.47
CA ASN A 75 7.00 -2.36 -6.25
C ASN A 75 7.54 -1.44 -7.35
N VAL A 76 7.10 -1.67 -8.58
CA VAL A 76 7.42 -0.83 -9.73
C VAL A 76 6.12 -0.24 -10.24
N PHE A 77 5.97 1.08 -10.13
CA PHE A 77 4.87 1.83 -10.73
C PHE A 77 5.32 2.41 -12.06
N LYS A 78 4.47 2.34 -13.08
CA LYS A 78 4.73 2.88 -14.41
C LYS A 78 3.78 4.03 -14.71
N SER A 79 4.25 5.00 -15.49
CA SER A 79 3.46 6.19 -15.87
C SER A 79 2.20 5.88 -16.69
N ASP A 80 2.07 4.67 -17.22
CA ASP A 80 0.87 4.17 -17.91
C ASP A 80 -0.25 3.71 -16.95
N GLY A 81 -0.05 3.84 -15.63
CA GLY A 81 -1.02 3.44 -14.61
C GLY A 81 -0.92 1.96 -14.22
N THR A 82 0.09 1.23 -14.70
CA THR A 82 0.33 -0.17 -14.30
C THR A 82 1.33 -0.27 -13.16
N TYR A 83 1.21 -1.32 -12.34
CA TYR A 83 2.20 -1.65 -11.33
C TYR A 83 2.54 -3.14 -11.32
N ILE A 84 3.76 -3.46 -10.90
CA ILE A 84 4.27 -4.82 -10.75
C ILE A 84 4.92 -4.93 -9.37
N VAL A 85 4.62 -6.03 -8.67
CA VAL A 85 5.19 -6.38 -7.38
C VAL A 85 6.04 -7.62 -7.55
N TYR A 86 7.33 -7.49 -7.26
CA TYR A 86 8.27 -8.59 -7.26
C TYR A 86 8.49 -9.10 -5.85
N ASN A 87 8.62 -10.41 -5.69
CA ASN A 87 9.15 -10.99 -4.45
C ASN A 87 10.67 -10.82 -4.35
N GLN A 88 11.25 -11.26 -3.24
CA GLN A 88 12.70 -11.17 -2.99
C GLN A 88 13.57 -11.90 -4.04
N ASN A 89 13.00 -12.87 -4.77
CA ASN A 89 13.69 -13.63 -5.81
C ASN A 89 13.58 -12.95 -7.19
N GLY A 90 12.98 -11.76 -7.27
CA GLY A 90 12.73 -11.05 -8.52
C GLY A 90 11.64 -11.68 -9.39
N THR A 91 10.86 -12.62 -8.85
CA THR A 91 9.71 -13.20 -9.54
C THR A 91 8.50 -12.30 -9.33
N ILE A 92 7.68 -12.14 -10.37
CA ILE A 92 6.42 -11.41 -10.27
C ILE A 92 5.51 -12.14 -9.28
N ASN A 93 5.15 -11.45 -8.21
CA ASN A 93 4.17 -11.90 -7.23
C ASN A 93 2.78 -11.40 -7.60
N PHE A 94 2.69 -10.13 -8.02
CA PHE A 94 1.43 -9.49 -8.40
C PHE A 94 1.65 -8.44 -9.48
N SER A 95 0.65 -8.18 -10.32
CA SER A 95 0.64 -7.02 -11.23
C SER A 95 -0.79 -6.53 -11.44
N GLY A 96 -0.97 -5.24 -11.69
CA GLY A 96 -2.29 -4.68 -11.91
C GLY A 96 -2.28 -3.22 -12.32
N ILE A 97 -3.42 -2.57 -12.09
CA ILE A 97 -3.63 -1.15 -12.37
C ILE A 97 -3.66 -0.39 -11.05
N TYR A 98 -3.10 0.82 -11.04
CA TYR A 98 -3.22 1.75 -9.93
C TYR A 98 -3.82 3.07 -10.38
N ASP A 99 -4.51 3.73 -9.47
CA ASP A 99 -5.01 5.09 -9.62
C ASP A 99 -4.51 5.92 -8.43
N ILE A 100 -4.12 7.17 -8.69
CA ILE A 100 -3.89 8.17 -7.65
C ILE A 100 -5.21 8.92 -7.46
N ILE A 101 -5.80 8.84 -6.27
CA ILE A 101 -7.12 9.43 -5.95
C ILE A 101 -7.04 10.32 -4.70
N GLY A 102 -8.18 10.84 -4.26
CA GLY A 102 -8.28 11.64 -3.03
C GLY A 102 -7.39 12.87 -3.07
N ASP A 103 -7.45 13.66 -4.14
CA ASP A 103 -6.59 14.83 -4.35
C ASP A 103 -5.08 14.54 -4.27
N ASN A 104 -4.69 13.34 -4.72
CA ASN A 104 -3.31 12.81 -4.73
C ASN A 104 -2.77 12.36 -3.38
N THR A 105 -3.65 12.11 -2.41
CA THR A 105 -3.29 11.59 -1.09
C THR A 105 -3.50 10.09 -0.97
N GLN A 106 -4.05 9.43 -1.98
CA GLN A 106 -4.40 8.02 -1.93
C GLN A 106 -3.91 7.24 -3.14
N LEU A 107 -3.51 5.99 -2.90
CA LEU A 107 -3.17 4.99 -3.89
C LEU A 107 -4.26 3.90 -3.90
N ALA A 108 -5.02 3.83 -4.99
CA ALA A 108 -5.96 2.74 -5.22
C ALA A 108 -5.32 1.69 -6.11
N LEU A 109 -5.30 0.43 -5.65
CA LEU A 109 -4.82 -0.73 -6.40
C LEU A 109 -6.00 -1.57 -6.87
N ASN A 110 -6.09 -1.80 -8.18
CA ASN A 110 -7.17 -2.52 -8.87
C ASN A 110 -8.58 -2.10 -8.42
N LYS A 111 -8.74 -0.83 -8.01
CA LYS A 111 -9.97 -0.25 -7.47
C LYS A 111 -10.59 -0.99 -6.28
N SER A 112 -9.80 -1.86 -5.63
CA SER A 112 -10.28 -2.77 -4.58
C SER A 112 -9.64 -2.46 -3.22
N ILE A 113 -8.40 -1.97 -3.23
CA ILE A 113 -7.66 -1.61 -2.01
C ILE A 113 -7.19 -0.18 -2.16
N THR A 114 -7.50 0.65 -1.18
CA THR A 114 -7.07 2.05 -1.14
C THR A 114 -6.18 2.26 0.07
N TYR A 115 -4.98 2.79 -0.19
CA TYR A 115 -4.03 3.19 0.83
C TYR A 115 -3.97 4.72 0.88
N ASP A 116 -3.80 5.26 2.08
CA ASP A 116 -3.42 6.65 2.28
C ASP A 116 -1.89 6.79 2.22
N PHE A 117 -1.40 7.76 1.46
CA PHE A 117 -0.02 8.19 1.52
C PHE A 117 0.21 8.91 2.86
N SER A 118 0.85 8.22 3.81
CA SER A 118 1.31 8.83 5.04
C SER A 118 2.61 9.63 4.81
N ILE A 119 3.46 9.14 3.91
CA ILE A 119 4.68 9.80 3.43
C ILE A 119 4.86 9.45 1.95
N LEU A 120 5.21 10.43 1.11
CA LEU A 120 5.70 10.18 -0.24
C LEU A 120 6.70 11.28 -0.65
N ASN A 121 7.93 10.89 -0.92
CA ASN A 121 9.00 11.77 -1.39
C ASN A 121 10.03 10.98 -2.24
N ASP A 122 11.20 11.56 -2.52
CA ASP A 122 12.24 10.96 -3.37
C ASP A 122 12.96 9.73 -2.76
N SER A 123 12.72 9.41 -1.49
CA SER A 123 13.43 8.33 -0.78
C SER A 123 12.52 7.36 -0.03
N THR A 124 11.32 7.81 0.36
CA THR A 124 10.45 7.07 1.26
C THR A 124 9.01 7.18 0.81
N MET A 125 8.35 6.03 0.77
CA MET A 125 6.91 5.90 0.61
C MET A 125 6.38 5.14 1.82
N GLN A 126 5.37 5.70 2.47
CA GLN A 126 4.65 5.04 3.55
C GLN A 126 3.17 5.01 3.22
N LEU A 127 2.62 3.81 3.13
CA LEU A 127 1.23 3.54 2.81
C LEU A 127 0.52 3.05 4.06
N THR A 128 -0.64 3.63 4.37
CA THR A 128 -1.50 3.17 5.46
C THR A 128 -2.82 2.65 4.88
N LEU A 129 -3.21 1.44 5.25
CA LEU A 129 -4.52 0.87 4.96
C LEU A 129 -5.40 0.97 6.23
N PRO A 130 -6.39 1.88 6.26
CA PRO A 130 -7.30 2.02 7.39
C PRO A 130 -8.41 0.97 7.33
N ALA A 131 -8.05 -0.29 7.54
CA ALA A 131 -8.98 -1.42 7.49
C ALA A 131 -8.75 -2.40 8.65
N GLN A 132 -9.81 -3.12 9.01
CA GLN A 132 -9.68 -4.27 9.90
C GLN A 132 -9.01 -5.42 9.16
N ILE A 133 -7.90 -5.91 9.69
CA ILE A 133 -7.06 -6.91 9.02
C ILE A 133 -6.79 -8.05 10.02
N PRO A 134 -7.21 -9.28 9.73
CA PRO A 134 -6.78 -10.44 10.49
C PRO A 134 -5.31 -10.73 10.19
N TYR A 135 -4.50 -10.86 11.23
CA TYR A 135 -3.13 -11.33 11.14
C TYR A 135 -3.00 -12.64 11.89
N THR A 136 -2.55 -13.68 11.19
CA THR A 136 -2.20 -14.96 11.79
C THR A 136 -0.71 -15.01 12.01
N ASP A 137 -0.30 -15.12 13.28
CA ASP A 137 1.10 -15.22 13.63
C ASP A 137 1.70 -16.55 13.09
N PRO A 138 2.79 -16.50 12.31
CA PRO A 138 3.32 -17.69 11.64
C PRO A 138 3.98 -18.70 12.61
N ILE A 139 4.30 -18.29 13.83
CA ILE A 139 4.94 -19.13 14.85
C ILE A 139 3.88 -19.79 15.72
N SER A 140 2.95 -19.01 16.24
CA SER A 140 1.92 -19.49 17.19
C SER A 140 0.63 -19.98 16.51
N GLY A 141 0.37 -19.57 15.27
CA GLY A 141 -0.90 -19.83 14.57
C GLY A 141 -2.09 -19.03 15.10
N ASN A 142 -1.90 -18.19 16.11
CA ASN A 142 -2.96 -17.36 16.68
C ASN A 142 -3.32 -16.23 15.72
N THR A 143 -4.61 -15.98 15.57
CA THR A 143 -5.12 -14.88 14.75
C THR A 143 -5.57 -13.72 15.63
N THR A 144 -5.05 -12.54 15.33
CA THR A 144 -5.41 -11.28 15.98
C THR A 144 -5.95 -10.31 14.94
N THR A 145 -7.04 -9.62 15.26
CA THR A 145 -7.59 -8.56 14.40
C THR A 145 -6.88 -7.24 14.71
N TYR A 146 -6.30 -6.64 13.67
CA TYR A 146 -5.75 -5.28 13.68
C TYR A 146 -6.69 -4.31 13.00
N TYR A 147 -6.53 -3.01 13.24
CA TYR A 147 -7.43 -1.94 12.79
C TYR A 147 -6.79 -1.03 11.74
N GLY A 148 -5.57 -1.35 11.35
CA GLY A 148 -4.86 -0.74 10.24
C GLY A 148 -3.57 -1.50 9.96
N MET A 149 -3.05 -1.29 8.77
CA MET A 149 -1.73 -1.78 8.36
C MET A 149 -0.95 -0.64 7.74
N ARG A 150 0.35 -0.62 7.96
CA ARG A 150 1.26 0.38 7.42
C ARG A 150 2.49 -0.29 6.85
N GLN A 151 2.81 0.07 5.63
CA GLN A 151 3.96 -0.45 4.88
C GLN A 151 4.90 0.70 4.57
N THR A 152 6.18 0.52 4.84
CA THR A 152 7.22 1.50 4.52
C THR A 152 8.13 0.93 3.45
N PHE A 153 8.38 1.74 2.42
CA PHE A 153 9.22 1.43 1.28
C PHE A 153 10.29 2.49 1.09
N VAL A 154 11.42 2.07 0.56
CA VAL A 154 12.55 2.94 0.23
C VAL A 154 13.10 2.65 -1.17
N HIS A 155 13.88 3.59 -1.70
CA HIS A 155 14.71 3.40 -2.88
C HIS A 155 16.16 3.06 -2.51
#